data_AF-A0A536VJ11-F1
#
_entry.id   AF-A0A536VJ11-F1
#
_cell.length_a   1.000
_cell.length_b   1.000
_cell.length_c   1.000
_cell.angle_alpha   90.00
_cell.angle_beta   90.00
_cell.angle_gamma   90.00
#
_symmetry.space_group_name_H-M   'P 1'
#
loop_
_entity.id
_entity.type
_entity.pdbx_description
1 polymer ?
#
loop_
_entity_poly.entity_id
_entity_poly.type
_entity_poly.pdbx_seq_one_letter_code
_entity_poly.pdbx_strand_id
1 'polypeptide(L)' 'MSTLAGRKCRPLPAGTPALSRARIDALLTEVPGWTYDGKVIAKSWSFKNYYETLAFVNA' A
#
# COMPACT_ATOMS: atom_id res chain seq x y z
N MET A 1 -8.48 10.07 -8.55
CA MET A 1 -7.41 9.10 -8.89
C MET A 1 -6.13 9.55 -8.20
N SER A 2 -5.41 8.65 -7.52
CA SER A 2 -4.13 8.98 -6.87
C SER A 2 -3.05 9.27 -7.90
N THR A 3 -2.16 10.22 -7.60
CA THR A 3 -0.96 10.50 -8.39
C THR A 3 0.01 9.31 -8.38
N LEU A 4 0.03 8.52 -7.30
CA LEU A 4 0.87 7.32 -7.18
C LEU A 4 0.56 6.26 -8.23
N ALA A 5 -0.69 6.15 -8.70
CA ALA A 5 -1.07 5.20 -9.74
C ALA A 5 -0.32 5.42 -11.07
N GLY A 6 0.14 6.65 -11.34
CA GLY A 6 0.92 7.00 -12.54
C GLY A 6 2.43 6.87 -12.36
N ARG A 7 2.93 6.54 -11.17
CA ARG A 7 4.37 6.45 -10.87
C ARG A 7 4.90 5.07 -11.21
N LYS A 8 6.18 5.01 -11.60
CA LYS A 8 6.90 3.75 -11.83
C LYS A 8 7.92 3.52 -10.73
N CYS A 9 8.06 2.26 -10.33
CA CYS A 9 9.14 1.83 -9.45
C CYS A 9 10.48 1.97 -10.17
N ARG A 10 11.53 2.28 -9.40
CA ARG A 10 12.92 2.25 -9.86
C ARG A 10 13.76 1.47 -8.85
N PRO A 11 14.85 0.83 -9.28
CA PRO A 11 15.83 0.27 -8.35
C PRO A 11 16.28 1.32 -7.34
N LEU A 12 16.32 0.95 -6.07
CA LEU A 12 16.88 1.79 -5.01
C LEU A 12 18.33 1.37 -4.78
N PRO A 13 19.31 2.30 -4.80
CA PRO A 13 20.69 2.01 -4.43
C PRO A 13 20.77 1.40 -3.02
N ALA A 14 21.76 0.53 -2.81
CA ALA A 14 22.04 -0.01 -1.49
C ALA A 14 22.27 1.12 -0.48
N GLY A 15 21.71 1.00 0.72
CA GLY A 15 21.78 2.04 1.76
C GLY A 15 20.79 3.19 1.60
N THR A 16 19.86 3.14 0.63
CA THR A 16 18.76 4.11 0.56
C THR A 16 17.97 4.09 1.88
N PRO A 17 17.81 5.24 2.58
CA PRO A 17 17.10 5.27 3.85
C PRO A 17 15.62 4.97 3.66
N ALA A 18 15.01 4.39 4.69
CA ALA A 18 13.57 4.23 4.76
C ALA A 18 12.86 5.60 4.67
N LEU A 19 11.62 5.59 4.20
CA LEU A 19 10.79 6.79 4.20
C LEU A 19 10.59 7.27 5.65
N SER A 20 10.63 8.58 5.85
CA SER A 20 10.29 9.17 7.15
C SER A 20 8.80 8.96 7.45
N ARG A 21 8.45 8.90 8.74
CA ARG A 21 7.07 8.75 9.18
C ARG A 21 6.14 9.81 8.56
N ALA A 22 6.55 11.07 8.60
CA ALA A 22 5.80 12.17 7.97
C ALA A 22 5.58 11.96 6.47
N ARG A 23 6.55 11.39 5.75
CA ARG A 23 6.41 11.09 4.32
C ARG A 23 5.46 9.91 4.09
N ILE A 24 5.50 8.90 4.94
CA ILE A 24 4.56 7.77 4.90
C ILE A 24 3.13 8.28 5.10
N ASP A 25 2.88 9.08 6.14
CA ASP A 25 1.55 9.61 6.46
C ASP A 25 0.98 10.45 5.30
N ALA A 26 1.81 11.29 4.68
CA ALA A 26 1.42 12.09 3.51
C ALA A 26 1.11 11.25 2.27
N LEU A 27 1.74 10.09 2.10
CA LEU A 27 1.47 9.19 0.97
C LEU A 27 0.24 8.32 1.23
N LEU A 28 -0.02 7.95 2.49
CA LEU A 28 -1.19 7.16 2.87
C LEU A 28 -2.51 7.87 2.57
N THR A 29 -2.54 9.21 2.54
CA THR A 29 -3.74 9.96 2.11
C THR A 29 -4.15 9.68 0.67
N GLU A 30 -3.20 9.25 -0.17
CA GLU A 30 -3.45 8.90 -1.56
C GLU A 30 -3.95 7.46 -1.75
N VAL A 31 -3.81 6.59 -0.75
CA VAL A 31 -4.18 5.17 -0.82
C VAL A 31 -5.15 4.77 0.30
N PRO A 32 -6.44 5.16 0.20
CA PRO A 32 -7.42 4.92 1.26
C PRO A 32 -7.54 3.44 1.69
N GLY A 33 -7.62 3.24 3.01
CA GLY A 33 -7.73 1.93 3.65
C GLY A 33 -6.38 1.24 3.91
N TRP A 34 -5.27 1.79 3.42
CA TRP A 34 -3.94 1.37 3.85
C TRP A 34 -3.53 2.07 5.15
N THR A 35 -2.83 1.35 6.00
CA THR A 35 -2.34 1.82 7.31
C THR A 35 -0.89 1.42 7.48
N TYR A 36 -0.11 2.17 8.25
CA TYR A 36 1.28 1.82 8.58
C TYR A 36 1.36 1.25 9.99
N ASP A 37 1.94 0.06 10.15
CA ASP A 37 2.02 -0.65 11.43
C ASP A 37 3.35 -0.41 12.19
N GLY A 38 4.23 0.44 11.65
CA GLY A 38 5.57 0.70 12.18
C GLY A 38 6.69 0.00 11.42
N LYS A 39 6.39 -0.95 10.53
CA LYS A 39 7.38 -1.60 9.67
C LYS A 39 6.89 -1.79 8.24
N VAL A 40 5.62 -2.09 8.06
CA VAL A 40 4.97 -2.32 6.77
C VAL A 40 3.66 -1.54 6.68
N ILE A 41 3.11 -1.48 5.47
CA ILE A 41 1.73 -1.04 5.27
C ILE A 41 0.81 -2.25 5.13
N ALA A 42 -0.39 -2.13 5.69
CA ALA A 42 -1.40 -3.18 5.64
C ALA A 42 -2.77 -2.60 5.29
N LYS A 43 -3.58 -3.41 4.59
CA LYS A 43 -4.99 -3.17 4.32
C LYS A 43 -5.73 -4.48 4.54
N SER A 44 -6.90 -4.40 5.15
CA SER A 44 -7.77 -5.55 5.37
C SER A 44 -9.00 -5.43 4.47
N TRP A 45 -9.37 -6.54 3.83
CA TRP A 45 -10.57 -6.65 3.03
C TRP A 45 -11.51 -7.63 3.71
N SER A 46 -12.79 -7.24 3.84
CA SER A 46 -13.84 -8.09 4.38
C SER A 46 -14.75 -8.52 3.24
N PHE A 47 -14.99 -9.83 3.13
CA PHE A 47 -15.86 -10.44 2.14
C PHE A 47 -17.02 -11.16 2.83
N LYS A 48 -18.15 -11.32 2.14
CA LYS A 48 -19.31 -12.00 2.72
C LYS A 48 -19.08 -13.51 2.83
N ASN A 49 -18.24 -14.08 1.96
CA ASN A 49 -17.97 -15.50 1.87
C ASN A 49 -16.59 -15.80 1.24
N TYR A 50 -16.21 -17.07 1.27
CA TYR A 50 -14.92 -17.54 0.76
C TYR A 50 -14.79 -17.44 -0.76
N TYR A 51 -15.88 -17.61 -1.52
CA TYR A 51 -15.86 -17.49 -2.97
C TYR A 51 -15.47 -16.07 -3.42
N GLU A 52 -16.02 -15.04 -2.79
CA GLU A 52 -15.64 -13.64 -3.04
C GLU A 52 -14.16 -13.37 -2.70
N THR A 53 -13.64 -14.00 -1.65
CA THR A 53 -12.22 -13.89 -1.28
C THR A 53 -11.30 -14.46 -2.36
N LEU A 54 -11.62 -15.66 -2.87
CA LEU A 54 -10.85 -16.28 -3.96
C LEU A 54 -10.96 -15.50 -5.27
N ALA A 55 -12.14 -14.98 -5.58
CA ALA A 55 -12.35 -14.13 -6.76
C ALA A 55 -11.48 -12.87 -6.72
N PHE A 56 -11.33 -12.26 -5.54
CA PHE A 56 -10.46 -11.09 -5.35
C PHE A 56 -8.96 -11.41 -5.50
N VAL A 57 -8.51 -12.57 -4.99
CA VAL A 57 -7.09 -12.96 -5.07
C VAL A 57 -6.65 -13.30 -6.49
N ASN A 58 -7.54 -13.82 -7.33
CA ASN A 58 -7.23 -14.29 -8.68
C ASN A 58 -7.42 -13.24 -9.79
N ALA A 59 -7.94 -12.06 -9.46
CA ALA A 59 -8.18 -10.97 -10.42
C ALA A 59 -6.92 -10.13 -10.68
#